data_AF-A0A925E3Z8-F1
#
_entry.id   AF-A0A925E3Z8-F1
#
_cell.length_a   1.000
_cell.length_b   1.000
_cell.length_c   1.000
_cell.angle_alpha   90.00
_cell.angle_beta   90.00
_cell.angle_gamma   90.00
#
_symmetry.space_group_name_H-M   'P 1'
#
loop_
_entity.id
_entity.type
_entity.pdbx_description
1 polymer ?
#
loop_
_entity_poly.entity_id
_entity_poly.type
_entity_poly.pdbx_seq_one_letter_code
_entity_poly.pdbx_strand_id
1 'polypeptide(L)'
;MSTIYTIEPIGFIRSALKRLEEAPRQGDEGAPEAWLEFTPLAAQGLSGIMAGDELIVLTWFHLARRDVLQVHPRGSVDRPLTGVFATRSPDRPNPIGLHSVSVLEVDGQRLRVTPMEAIDGTPIVDLKPVLPKLNDR
;
A
#
# COMPACT_ATOMS: atom_id res chain seq x y z
N MET A 1 -17.29 22.98 -9.96
CA MET A 1 -17.62 22.64 -8.55
C MET A 1 -16.63 21.58 -8.10
N SER A 2 -16.00 21.74 -6.94
CA SER A 2 -15.13 20.70 -6.39
C SER A 2 -16.00 19.63 -5.74
N THR A 3 -15.90 18.39 -6.22
CA THR A 3 -16.51 17.23 -5.55
C THR A 3 -15.53 16.72 -4.50
N ILE A 4 -15.97 16.65 -3.25
CA ILE A 4 -15.18 16.09 -2.15
C ILE A 4 -15.53 14.62 -2.03
N TYR A 5 -14.49 13.79 -1.95
CA TYR A 5 -14.60 12.37 -1.62
C TYR A 5 -13.98 12.13 -0.25
N THR A 6 -14.69 11.41 0.61
CA THR A 6 -14.19 10.98 1.92
C THR A 6 -13.76 9.52 1.82
N ILE A 7 -12.61 9.19 2.40
CA ILE A 7 -12.10 7.83 2.52
C ILE A 7 -12.03 7.48 3.99
N GLU A 8 -12.63 6.36 4.36
CA GLU A 8 -12.54 5.78 5.70
C GLU A 8 -11.58 4.57 5.65
N PRO A 9 -10.57 4.50 6.53
CA PRO A 9 -9.70 3.34 6.60
C PRO A 9 -10.49 2.06 6.92
N ILE A 10 -10.26 1.00 6.15
CA ILE A 10 -10.85 -0.32 6.40
C ILE A 10 -9.98 -1.18 7.34
N GLY A 11 -8.76 -0.72 7.63
CA GLY A 11 -7.78 -1.40 8.47
C GLY A 11 -6.47 -0.62 8.53
N PHE A 12 -5.46 -1.23 9.15
CA PHE A 12 -4.13 -0.64 9.31
C PHE A 12 -3.05 -1.70 9.09
N ILE A 13 -1.93 -1.26 8.53
CA ILE A 13 -0.70 -2.06 8.43
C ILE A 13 -0.11 -2.20 9.83
N ARG A 14 0.23 -3.43 10.23
CA ARG A 14 1.07 -3.74 11.40
C ARG A 14 2.41 -4.28 10.91
N SER A 15 3.45 -3.44 10.98
CA SER A 15 4.75 -3.70 10.36
C SER A 15 5.89 -3.56 11.37
N ALA A 16 7.01 -4.23 11.09
CA ALA A 16 8.27 -4.01 11.80
C ALA A 16 8.91 -2.65 11.45
N LEU A 17 8.55 -2.08 10.29
CA LEU A 17 9.01 -0.76 9.84
C LEU A 17 8.29 0.33 10.64
N LYS A 18 8.99 1.10 11.48
CA LYS A 18 8.37 2.12 12.34
C LYS A 18 8.58 3.54 11.82
N ARG A 19 9.59 3.75 10.98
CA ARG A 19 9.94 5.06 10.44
C ARG A 19 10.10 5.01 8.93
N LEU A 20 9.86 6.15 8.26
CA LEU A 20 9.93 6.24 6.80
C LEU A 20 11.32 5.92 6.26
N GLU A 21 12.38 6.22 7.00
CA GLU A 21 13.77 5.97 6.59
C GLU A 21 14.15 4.49 6.63
N GLU A 22 13.39 3.68 7.38
CA GLU A 22 13.56 2.23 7.47
C GLU A 22 12.84 1.50 6.33
N ALA A 23 11.79 2.12 5.78
CA ALA A 23 10.98 1.52 4.73
C ALA A 23 11.78 1.39 3.42
N PRO A 24 11.86 0.19 2.83
CA PRO A 24 12.37 0.02 1.48
C PRO A 24 11.57 0.86 0.49
N ARG A 25 12.19 1.24 -0.63
CA ARG A 25 11.51 2.12 -1.58
C ARG A 25 10.43 1.40 -2.37
N GLN A 26 10.53 0.09 -2.53
CA GLN A 26 9.60 -0.79 -3.24
C GLN A 26 9.58 -2.16 -2.53
N GLY A 27 8.51 -2.93 -2.70
CA GLY A 27 8.35 -4.24 -2.05
C GLY A 27 9.47 -5.24 -2.36
N ASP A 28 9.99 -5.24 -3.59
CA ASP A 28 11.07 -6.13 -4.04
C ASP A 28 12.46 -5.73 -3.51
N GLU A 29 12.58 -4.62 -2.78
CA GLU A 29 13.83 -4.14 -2.18
C GLU A 29 14.02 -4.62 -0.73
N GLY A 30 13.58 -5.84 -0.43
CA GLY A 30 13.74 -6.46 0.88
C GLY A 30 12.71 -6.00 1.91
N ALA A 31 11.48 -5.68 1.47
CA ALA A 31 10.41 -5.35 2.41
C ALA A 31 10.02 -6.58 3.24
N PRO A 32 9.75 -6.39 4.54
CA PRO A 32 9.42 -7.50 5.42
C PRO A 32 8.01 -8.01 5.17
N GLU A 33 7.66 -9.09 5.86
CA GLU A 33 6.26 -9.45 6.07
C GLU A 33 5.58 -8.41 6.96
N ALA A 34 4.27 -8.26 6.79
CA ALA A 34 3.44 -7.44 7.68
C ALA A 34 2.06 -8.07 7.85
N TRP A 35 1.36 -7.65 8.89
CA TRP A 35 -0.06 -7.95 9.04
C TRP A 35 -0.91 -6.81 8.50
N LEU A 36 -1.92 -7.15 7.71
CA LEU A 36 -3.04 -6.28 7.39
C LEU A 36 -4.11 -6.52 8.45
N GLU A 37 -4.33 -5.55 9.34
CA GLU A 37 -5.32 -5.68 10.43
C GLU A 37 -6.58 -4.90 10.09
N PHE A 38 -7.68 -5.61 9.82
CA PHE A 38 -8.94 -5.02 9.38
C PHE A 38 -9.83 -4.63 10.56
N THR A 39 -10.66 -3.62 10.33
CA THR A 39 -11.76 -3.29 11.25
C THR A 39 -12.78 -4.43 11.28
N PRO A 40 -13.56 -4.56 12.38
CA PRO A 40 -14.62 -5.57 12.46
C PRO A 40 -15.64 -5.48 11.31
N LEU A 41 -15.94 -4.26 10.83
CA LEU A 41 -16.84 -4.04 9.70
C LEU A 41 -16.25 -4.59 8.40
N ALA A 42 -14.97 -4.33 8.13
CA ALA A 42 -14.30 -4.75 6.91
C ALA A 42 -13.94 -6.25 6.90
N ALA A 43 -13.81 -6.89 8.07
CA ALA A 43 -13.39 -8.28 8.20
C ALA A 43 -14.29 -9.26 7.43
N GLN A 44 -15.59 -8.99 7.31
CA GLN A 44 -16.50 -9.82 6.51
C GLN A 44 -16.13 -9.85 5.02
N GLY A 45 -15.52 -8.77 4.51
CA GLY A 45 -15.04 -8.66 3.13
C GLY A 45 -13.83 -9.54 2.82
N LEU A 46 -13.21 -10.16 3.82
CA LEU A 46 -12.10 -11.10 3.64
C LEU A 46 -12.55 -12.51 3.23
N SER A 47 -13.85 -12.79 3.28
CA SER A 47 -14.41 -14.10 2.94
C SER A 47 -13.99 -14.52 1.53
N GLY A 48 -13.35 -15.68 1.42
CA GLY A 48 -12.85 -16.24 0.16
C GLY A 48 -11.36 -16.01 -0.09
N ILE A 49 -10.69 -15.16 0.68
CA ILE A 49 -9.24 -15.00 0.64
C ILE A 49 -8.59 -16.17 1.38
N MET A 50 -7.53 -16.74 0.79
CA MET A 50 -6.76 -17.85 1.33
C MET A 50 -5.26 -17.57 1.27
N ALA A 51 -4.48 -18.32 2.05
CA ALA A 51 -3.03 -18.34 1.89
C ALA A 51 -2.66 -18.81 0.47
N GLY A 52 -1.73 -18.11 -0.18
CA GLY A 52 -1.35 -18.29 -1.58
C GLY A 52 -2.04 -17.31 -2.54
N ASP A 53 -3.06 -16.57 -2.10
CA ASP A 53 -3.69 -15.56 -2.95
C ASP A 53 -2.77 -14.35 -3.18
N GLU A 54 -2.86 -13.77 -4.37
CA GLU A 54 -2.18 -12.54 -4.73
C GLU A 54 -3.16 -11.37 -4.71
N LEU A 55 -2.83 -10.33 -3.93
CA LEU A 55 -3.69 -9.18 -3.70
C LEU A 55 -2.99 -7.87 -4.07
N ILE A 56 -3.78 -6.92 -4.54
CA ILE A 56 -3.44 -5.49 -4.59
C ILE A 56 -3.99 -4.85 -3.32
N VAL A 57 -3.11 -4.30 -2.50
CA VAL A 57 -3.46 -3.52 -1.31
C VAL A 57 -3.30 -2.03 -1.64
N LEU A 58 -4.37 -1.26 -1.43
CA LEU A 58 -4.33 0.20 -1.50
C LEU A 58 -4.24 0.78 -0.10
N THR A 59 -3.26 1.65 0.11
CA THR A 59 -3.03 2.32 1.40
C THR A 59 -3.15 3.83 1.26
N TRP A 60 -3.22 4.55 2.37
CA TRP A 60 -3.09 6.00 2.42
C TRP A 60 -1.80 6.37 3.15
N PHE A 61 -0.82 6.96 2.45
CA PHE A 61 0.40 7.45 3.09
C PHE A 61 0.10 8.73 3.88
N HIS A 62 -0.41 8.53 5.09
CA HIS A 62 -0.88 9.55 6.03
C HIS A 62 0.19 10.59 6.44
N LEU A 63 1.48 10.31 6.22
CA LEU A 63 2.59 11.24 6.48
C LEU A 63 3.09 11.98 5.21
N ALA A 64 2.51 11.70 4.05
CA ALA A 64 2.96 12.28 2.78
C ALA A 64 2.54 13.75 2.63
N ARG A 65 3.39 14.53 1.96
CA ARG A 65 3.09 15.90 1.56
C ARG A 65 2.25 15.90 0.28
N ARG A 66 1.11 16.57 0.33
CA ARG A 66 0.07 16.52 -0.72
C ARG A 66 0.16 17.66 -1.74
N ASP A 67 0.95 18.68 -1.45
CA ASP A 67 1.22 19.83 -2.31
C ASP A 67 2.39 19.61 -3.28
N VAL A 68 3.09 18.48 -3.16
CA VAL A 68 4.23 18.13 -4.03
C VAL A 68 3.75 17.59 -5.37
N LEU A 69 4.24 18.21 -6.46
CA LEU A 69 3.92 17.82 -7.84
C LEU A 69 5.15 17.35 -8.64
N GLN A 70 6.35 17.61 -8.17
CA GLN A 70 7.60 17.15 -8.78
C GLN A 70 8.59 16.73 -7.69
N VAL A 71 9.38 15.71 -7.97
CA VAL A 71 10.42 15.18 -7.07
C VAL A 71 11.66 14.81 -7.87
N HIS A 72 12.80 14.76 -7.20
CA HIS A 72 13.93 13.98 -7.68
C HIS A 72 13.67 12.50 -7.33
N PRO A 73 13.48 11.60 -8.32
CA PRO A 73 13.11 10.21 -8.03
C PRO A 73 14.07 9.55 -7.04
N ARG A 74 13.54 8.75 -6.11
CA ARG A 74 14.31 8.11 -5.02
C ARG A 74 15.06 9.09 -4.10
N GLY A 75 14.80 10.39 -4.19
CA GLY A 75 15.50 11.45 -3.44
C GLY A 75 16.88 11.80 -3.99
N SER A 76 17.25 11.32 -5.18
CA SER A 76 18.59 11.52 -5.75
C SER A 76 18.64 12.77 -6.64
N VAL A 77 19.35 13.81 -6.20
CA VAL A 77 19.48 15.09 -6.90
C VAL A 77 20.13 14.97 -8.29
N ASP A 78 20.90 13.91 -8.53
CA ASP A 78 21.49 13.60 -9.84
C ASP A 78 20.45 13.16 -10.87
N ARG A 79 19.26 12.73 -10.42
CA ARG A 79 18.16 12.36 -11.32
C ARG A 79 17.38 13.61 -11.71
N PRO A 80 16.87 13.71 -12.95
CA PRO A 80 16.05 14.83 -13.37
C PRO A 80 14.84 15.02 -12.47
N LEU A 81 14.50 16.29 -12.21
CA LEU A 81 13.25 16.65 -11.55
C LEU A 81 12.08 16.11 -12.39
N THR A 82 11.25 15.27 -11.79
CA THR A 82 10.22 14.48 -12.49
C THR A 82 8.85 14.69 -11.85
N GLY A 83 7.81 14.83 -12.65
CA GLY A 83 6.43 14.95 -12.14
C GLY A 83 5.99 13.71 -11.37
N VAL A 84 5.31 13.89 -10.24
CA VAL A 84 4.97 12.79 -9.31
C VAL A 84 4.15 11.67 -9.96
N PHE A 85 3.34 11.99 -10.97
CA PHE A 85 2.53 11.02 -11.72
C PHE A 85 3.35 10.12 -12.66
N ALA A 86 4.58 10.49 -12.99
CA ALA A 86 5.54 9.65 -13.69
C ALA A 86 6.45 8.86 -12.72
N THR A 87 6.12 8.86 -11.42
CA THR A 87 6.91 8.20 -10.37
C THR A 87 6.02 7.41 -9.41
N ARG A 88 6.66 6.68 -8.49
CA ARG A 88 6.04 6.02 -7.34
C ARG A 88 6.23 6.81 -6.03
N SER A 89 6.51 8.12 -6.09
CA SER A 89 6.69 8.97 -4.90
C SER A 89 5.47 8.90 -3.97
N PRO A 90 5.64 8.75 -2.64
CA PRO A 90 4.53 8.82 -1.70
C PRO A 90 3.94 10.23 -1.60
N ASP A 91 4.77 11.26 -1.74
CA ASP A 91 4.37 12.67 -1.84
C ASP A 91 3.66 12.89 -3.18
N ARG A 92 2.34 13.13 -3.12
CA ARG A 92 1.43 13.38 -4.26
C ARG A 92 0.06 13.90 -3.77
N PRO A 93 -0.78 14.50 -4.64
CA PRO A 93 -2.07 15.08 -4.24
C PRO A 93 -3.01 14.14 -3.48
N ASN A 94 -3.12 12.89 -3.94
CA ASN A 94 -3.83 11.81 -3.25
C ASN A 94 -2.81 10.70 -2.98
N PRO A 95 -2.23 10.62 -1.78
CA PRO A 95 -1.10 9.76 -1.45
C PRO A 95 -1.53 8.30 -1.26
N ILE A 96 -2.11 7.73 -2.32
CA ILE A 96 -2.54 6.34 -2.35
C ILE A 96 -1.33 5.48 -2.68
N GLY A 97 -0.99 4.57 -1.76
CA GLY A 97 -0.03 3.49 -1.99
C GLY A 97 -0.69 2.34 -2.75
N LEU A 98 0.11 1.61 -3.51
CA LEU A 98 -0.33 0.44 -4.27
C LEU A 98 0.75 -0.63 -4.10
N HIS A 99 0.36 -1.73 -3.47
CA HIS A 99 1.25 -2.84 -3.11
C HIS A 99 0.70 -4.13 -3.71
N SER A 100 1.57 -4.92 -4.36
CA SER A 100 1.23 -6.29 -4.76
C SER A 100 1.81 -7.24 -3.72
N VAL A 101 0.98 -8.08 -3.12
CA VAL A 101 1.37 -8.94 -2.00
C VAL A 101 0.80 -10.34 -2.16
N SER A 102 1.55 -11.32 -1.71
CA SER A 102 1.09 -12.69 -1.49
C SER A 102 0.55 -12.83 -0.07
N VAL A 103 -0.60 -13.48 0.09
CA VAL A 103 -1.15 -13.85 1.39
C VAL A 103 -0.41 -15.08 1.91
N LEU A 104 0.20 -14.96 3.07
CA LEU A 104 0.90 -16.04 3.76
C LEU A 104 0.00 -16.76 4.76
N GLU A 105 -0.94 -16.02 5.37
CA GLU A 105 -1.79 -16.53 6.44
C GLU A 105 -3.08 -15.70 6.55
N VAL A 106 -4.17 -16.37 6.91
CA VAL A 106 -5.45 -15.75 7.24
C VAL A 106 -5.75 -16.07 8.71
N ASP A 107 -5.84 -15.04 9.55
CA ASP A 107 -6.12 -15.16 10.99
C ASP A 107 -7.23 -14.19 11.41
N GLY A 108 -8.47 -14.69 11.38
CA GLY A 108 -9.66 -13.92 11.73
C GLY A 108 -9.81 -12.66 10.87
N GLN A 109 -9.62 -11.49 11.49
CA GLN A 109 -9.68 -10.18 10.82
C GLN A 109 -8.32 -9.69 10.31
N ARG A 110 -7.32 -10.57 10.19
CA ARG A 110 -5.96 -10.21 9.80
C ARG A 110 -5.44 -11.10 8.69
N LEU A 111 -4.64 -10.51 7.80
CA LEU A 111 -3.89 -11.23 6.77
C LEU A 111 -2.40 -11.01 6.98
N ARG A 112 -1.60 -12.07 7.06
CA ARG A 112 -0.13 -11.93 6.99
C ARG A 112 0.25 -11.93 5.53
N VAL A 113 1.02 -10.94 5.10
CA VAL A 113 1.34 -10.74 3.68
C VAL A 113 2.82 -10.42 3.47
N THR A 114 3.31 -10.66 2.26
CA THR A 114 4.66 -10.28 1.81
C THR A 114 4.67 -9.96 0.31
N PRO A 115 5.56 -9.08 -0.18
CA PRO A 115 6.31 -8.08 0.58
C PRO A 115 5.42 -6.91 1.03
N MET A 116 5.73 -6.22 2.14
CA MET A 116 5.03 -4.99 2.55
C MET A 116 5.99 -3.91 3.04
N GLU A 117 6.20 -2.89 2.20
CA GLU A 117 7.12 -1.78 2.47
C GLU A 117 6.49 -0.61 3.25
N ALA A 118 5.20 -0.67 3.54
CA ALA A 118 4.52 0.36 4.32
C ALA A 118 4.91 0.32 5.82
N ILE A 119 5.06 1.51 6.41
CA ILE A 119 5.31 1.65 7.85
C ILE A 119 4.10 1.25 8.69
N ASP A 120 4.37 0.88 9.94
CA ASP A 120 3.36 0.57 10.94
C ASP A 120 2.35 1.70 11.13
N GLY A 121 1.08 1.32 11.28
CA GLY A 121 -0.03 2.26 11.40
C GLY A 121 -0.49 2.90 10.08
N THR A 122 0.11 2.54 8.94
CA THR A 122 -0.37 3.03 7.63
C THR A 122 -1.82 2.58 7.40
N PRO A 123 -2.76 3.50 7.13
CA PRO A 123 -4.15 3.16 6.83
C PRO A 123 -4.29 2.34 5.54
N ILE A 124 -5.13 1.32 5.59
CA ILE A 124 -5.57 0.55 4.43
C ILE A 124 -6.87 1.17 3.91
N VAL A 125 -6.92 1.43 2.61
CA VAL A 125 -8.07 2.02 1.93
C VAL A 125 -8.92 0.93 1.28
N ASP A 126 -8.30 -0.03 0.60
CA ASP A 126 -9.03 -1.03 -0.20
C ASP A 126 -8.14 -2.24 -0.53
N LEU A 127 -8.73 -3.39 -0.83
CA LEU A 127 -8.07 -4.61 -1.29
C LEU A 127 -8.75 -5.17 -2.54
N LYS A 128 -7.95 -5.74 -3.45
CA LYS A 128 -8.45 -6.39 -4.67
C LYS A 128 -7.62 -7.62 -5.03
N PRO A 129 -8.20 -8.68 -5.59
CA PRO A 129 -7.40 -9.75 -6.18
C PRO A 129 -6.62 -9.24 -7.39
N VAL A 130 -5.42 -9.77 -7.61
CA VAL A 130 -4.68 -9.54 -8.85
C VAL A 130 -5.43 -10.22 -10.00
N LEU A 131 -5.69 -9.47 -11.09
CA LEU A 131 -6.32 -10.06 -12.26
C LEU A 131 -5.35 -10.99 -13.00
N PRO A 132 -5.81 -12.16 -13.49
CA PRO A 132 -5.00 -12.99 -14.39
C PRO A 132 -4.55 -12.17 -15.60
N LYS A 133 -3.37 -12.47 -16.13
CA LYS A 133 -2.91 -11.82 -17.36
C LYS A 133 -3.89 -12.13 -18.47
N LEU A 134 -4.01 -11.25 -19.47
CA LEU A 134 -4.95 -11.44 -20.58
C LEU A 134 -4.76 -12.78 -21.32
N ASN A 135 -3.57 -13.36 -21.27
CA ASN A 135 -3.25 -14.65 -21.89
C ASN A 135 -3.66 -15.87 -21.05
N ASP A 136 -4.11 -15.64 -19.80
CA ASP A 136 -4.53 -16.67 -18.84
C ASP A 136 -6.07 -16.69 -18.66
N ARG A 137 -6.82 -16.04 -19.56
CA ARG A 137 -8.29 -15.98 -19.57
C ARG A 137 -8.91 -16.81 -20.69
#